data_AF-A0AAN8F0Y7-F1
#
_entry.id   AF-A0AAN8F0Y7-F1
#
_cell.length_a   1.000
_cell.length_b   1.000
_cell.length_c   1.000
_cell.angle_alpha   90.00
_cell.angle_beta   90.00
_cell.angle_gamma   90.00
#
_symmetry.space_group_name_H-M   'P 1'
#
loop_
_entity.id
_entity.type
_entity.pdbx_description
1 polymer ?
#
loop_
_entity_poly.entity_id
_entity_poly.type
_entity_poly.pdbx_seq_one_letter_code
_entity_poly.pdbx_strand_id
1 'polypeptide(L)' 'MMDVFLKWLLQPDNDDLYNRLLSLQPVPIDELHQRMSRADTAVCVIPKKALANILDRLGVTFSMGFTFGRQKARK' A
#
# COMPACT_ATOMS: atom_id res chain seq x y z
N MET A 1 11.39 5.74 6.67
CA MET A 1 10.57 4.68 6.04
C MET A 1 9.61 5.25 5.00
N MET A 2 8.86 6.32 5.28
CA MET A 2 8.01 6.95 4.24
C MET A 2 8.78 7.43 3.02
N ASP A 3 9.95 8.07 3.18
CA ASP A 3 10.81 8.46 2.05
C ASP A 3 11.19 7.30 1.13
N VAL A 4 11.39 6.11 1.70
CA VAL A 4 11.77 4.92 0.92
C VAL A 4 10.57 4.45 0.08
N PHE A 5 9.38 4.44 0.68
CA PHE A 5 8.14 4.14 -0.02
C PHE A 5 7.83 5.16 -1.11
N LEU A 6 7.98 6.46 -0.83
CA LEU A 6 7.74 7.53 -1.80
C LEU A 6 8.76 7.49 -2.95
N LYS A 7 10.05 7.26 -2.66
CA LYS A 7 11.07 7.10 -3.71
C LYS A 7 10.81 5.89 -4.60
N TRP A 8 10.32 4.79 -4.03
CA TRP A 8 9.91 3.63 -4.81
C TRP A 8 8.67 3.92 -5.65
N LEU A 9 7.67 4.59 -5.07
CA LEU A 9 6.44 4.97 -5.76
C LEU A 9 6.69 5.95 -6.93
N LEU A 10 7.71 6.81 -6.80
CA LEU A 10 8.17 7.73 -7.84
C LEU A 10 8.97 7.05 -8.97
N GLN A 11 9.22 5.74 -8.89
CA GLN A 11 9.86 5.03 -10.00
C GLN A 11 8.89 4.87 -11.17
N PRO A 12 9.39 4.94 -12.42
CA PRO A 12 8.55 4.83 -13.61
C PRO A 12 7.83 3.48 -13.72
N ASP A 13 8.36 2.42 -13.10
CA ASP A 13 7.72 1.10 -13.02
C ASP A 13 6.41 1.14 -12.20
N ASN A 14 6.31 2.10 -11.28
CA ASN A 14 5.18 2.27 -10.37
C ASN A 14 4.27 3.45 -10.76
N ASP A 15 4.46 4.06 -11.94
CA ASP A 15 3.72 5.24 -12.38
C ASP A 15 2.21 4.99 -12.47
N ASP A 16 1.79 3.78 -12.91
CA ASP A 16 0.38 3.35 -12.90
C ASP A 16 -0.19 3.33 -11.48
N LEU A 17 0.61 2.89 -10.51
CA LEU A 17 0.21 2.80 -9.11
C LEU A 17 0.16 4.20 -8.49
N TYR A 18 1.14 5.05 -8.77
CA TYR A 18 1.13 6.46 -8.39
C TYR A 18 -0.10 7.20 -8.95
N ASN A 19 -0.43 7.01 -10.22
CA ASN A 19 -1.63 7.58 -10.83
C ASN A 19 -2.92 7.03 -10.23
N ARG A 20 -2.98 5.75 -9.86
CA ARG A 20 -4.14 5.20 -9.12
C ARG A 20 -4.29 5.82 -7.74
N LEU A 21 -3.19 6.04 -7.03
CA LEU A 21 -3.18 6.69 -5.73
C LEU A 21 -3.67 8.14 -5.84
N LEU A 22 -3.20 8.88 -6.86
CA LEU A 22 -3.70 10.23 -7.18
C LEU A 22 -5.19 10.23 -7.54
N SER A 23 -5.65 9.17 -8.23
CA SER A 23 -7.05 8.98 -8.59
C SER A 23 -7.93 8.47 -7.44
N LEU A 24 -7.38 8.36 -6.22
CA LEU A 24 -8.03 7.81 -5.02
C LEU A 24 -8.65 6.42 -5.25
N GLN A 25 -8.10 5.67 -6.22
CA GLN A 25 -8.60 4.33 -6.52
C GLN A 25 -8.27 3.39 -5.35
N PRO A 26 -9.21 2.53 -4.94
CA PRO A 26 -8.96 1.55 -3.88
C PRO A 26 -7.91 0.54 -4.34
N VAL A 27 -6.72 0.58 -3.73
CA VAL A 27 -5.62 -0.35 -4.04
C VAL A 27 -5.65 -1.54 -3.07
N PRO A 28 -5.61 -2.80 -3.55
CA PRO A 28 -5.51 -3.95 -2.67
C PRO A 28 -4.15 -3.97 -1.97
N ILE A 29 -4.15 -3.93 -0.64
CA ILE A 29 -2.90 -3.95 0.13
C ILE A 29 -2.10 -5.25 -0.07
N ASP A 30 -2.76 -6.34 -0.43
CA ASP A 30 -2.12 -7.62 -0.75
C ASP A 30 -1.30 -7.54 -2.05
N GLU A 31 -1.91 -7.00 -3.10
CA GLU A 31 -1.26 -6.77 -4.39
C GLU A 31 -0.09 -5.78 -4.25
N LEU A 32 -0.29 -4.71 -3.47
CA LEU A 32 0.75 -3.74 -3.19
C LEU A 32 1.91 -4.37 -2.41
N HIS A 33 1.62 -5.20 -1.41
CA HIS A 33 2.63 -5.92 -0.64
C HIS A 33 3.38 -6.96 -1.51
N GLN A 34 2.69 -7.65 -2.42
CA GLN A 34 3.35 -8.54 -3.38
C GLN A 34 4.25 -7.77 -4.36
N ARG A 35 3.80 -6.62 -4.88
CA ARG A 35 4.63 -5.73 -5.71
C ARG A 35 5.87 -5.25 -4.94
N MET A 36 5.69 -4.83 -3.69
CA MET A 36 6.81 -4.44 -2.82
C MET A 36 7.75 -5.60 -2.53
N SER A 37 7.23 -6.82 -2.32
CA SER A 37 8.03 -8.02 -2.09
C SER A 37 8.85 -8.44 -3.32
N ARG A 38 8.38 -8.11 -4.52
CA ARG A 38 9.11 -8.31 -5.78
C ARG A 38 10.08 -7.18 -6.10
N ALA A 39 9.94 -6.03 -5.43
CA ALA A 39 10.83 -4.91 -5.64
C ALA A 39 12.18 -5.17 -4.98
N ASP A 40 13.27 -4.92 -5.70
CA ASP A 40 14.65 -5.08 -5.22
C ASP A 40 15.08 -3.97 -4.24
N THR A 41 14.14 -3.18 -3.75
CA THR A 41 14.42 -2.02 -2.89
C THR A 41 14.04 -2.29 -1.44
N ALA A 42 14.44 -1.39 -0.54
CA ALA A 42 14.12 -1.45 0.88
C ALA A 42 12.60 -1.36 1.20
N VAL A 43 11.73 -1.31 0.20
CA VAL A 43 10.29 -1.51 0.37
C VAL A 43 9.90 -2.98 0.61
N CYS A 44 10.72 -3.94 0.16
CA CYS A 44 10.46 -5.38 0.36
C CYS A 44 10.46 -5.77 1.86
N VAL A 45 11.24 -5.04 2.67
CA VAL A 45 11.29 -5.25 4.13
C VAL A 45 10.19 -4.50 4.89
N ILE A 46 9.35 -3.70 4.22
CA ILE A 46 8.26 -2.97 4.90
C ILE A 46 7.12 -3.95 5.18
N PRO A 47 6.79 -4.20 6.46
CA PRO A 47 5.70 -5.11 6.79
C PRO A 47 4.36 -4.49 6.38
N LYS A 48 3.41 -5.34 5.98
CA LYS A 48 2.03 -4.96 5.60
C LYS A 48 1.34 -3.99 6.58
N LYS A 49 1.63 -4.13 7.88
CA LYS A 49 1.13 -3.21 8.92
C LYS A 49 1.72 -1.80 8.82
N ALA A 50 3.01 -1.68 8.54
CA ALA A 50 3.65 -0.39 8.32
C ALA A 50 3.19 0.23 7.00
N LEU A 51 2.99 -0.59 5.96
CA LEU A 51 2.39 -0.16 4.70
C LEU A 51 0.98 0.41 4.91
N ALA A 52 0.11 -0.28 5.64
CA ALA A 52 -1.22 0.22 5.97
C ALA A 52 -1.16 1.59 6.67
N ASN A 53 -0.25 1.76 7.63
CA ASN A 53 -0.06 3.03 8.34
C ASN A 53 0.48 4.15 7.42
N ILE A 54 1.30 3.79 6.43
CA ILE A 54 1.80 4.73 5.41
C ILE A 54 0.65 5.17 4.50
N LEU A 55 -0.18 4.24 4.03
CA LEU A 55 -1.34 4.52 3.18
C LEU A 55 -2.39 5.35 3.91
N ASP A 56 -2.68 5.00 5.17
CA ASP A 56 -3.58 5.74 6.06
C ASP A 56 -3.11 7.19 6.24
N ARG A 57 -1.80 7.39 6.51
CA ARG A 57 -1.19 8.72 6.59
C ARG A 57 -1.19 9.50 5.27
N LEU A 58 -1.17 8.81 4.13
CA LEU A 58 -1.28 9.42 2.81
C LEU A 58 -2.73 9.71 2.42
N GLY A 59 -3.72 9.29 3.22
CA GLY A 59 -5.13 9.41 2.87
C GLY A 59 -5.54 8.55 1.67
N VAL A 60 -4.78 7.50 1.39
CA VAL A 60 -5.02 6.62 0.26
C VAL A 60 -6.13 5.62 0.62
N THR A 61 -7.10 5.47 -0.27
CA THR A 61 -8.09 4.40 -0.18
C THR A 61 -7.41 3.06 -0.47
N PHE A 62 -7.35 2.17 0.52
CA PHE A 62 -6.83 0.81 0.32
C PHE A 62 -7.84 -0.26 0.73
N SER A 63 -7.86 -1.34 -0.03
CA SER A 63 -8.69 -2.51 0.25
C SER A 63 -7.84 -3.55 0.95
N MET A 64 -8.15 -3.81 2.21
CA MET A 64 -7.62 -4.99 2.89
C MET A 64 -8.47 -6.17 2.44
N GLY A 65 -7.96 -6.98 1.51
CA GLY A 65 -8.58 -8.25 1.12
C GLY A 65 -8.97 -8.99 2.40
N PHE A 66 -10.28 -9.17 2.59
CA PHE A 66 -10.84 -9.54 3.88
C PHE A 66 -10.54 -11.02 4.17
N THR A 67 -9.39 -11.30 4.76
CA THR A 67 -9.13 -12.54 5.51
C THR A 67 -8.72 -12.20 6.94
N PHE A 68 -9.47 -11.31 7.57
CA PHE A 68 -9.52 -11.25 9.03
C PHE A 68 -10.98 -11.37 9.45
N GLY A 69 -11.36 -12.59 9.87
CA GLY A 69 -12.62 -12.81 10.53
C GLY A 69 -12.79 -11.83 11.69
N ARG A 70 -14.00 -11.29 11.83
CA ARG A 70 -14.49 -10.48 12.96
C ARG A 70 -13.79 -9.12 13.16
N GLN A 71 -14.35 -8.10 12.51
CA GLN A 71 -14.62 -6.88 13.25
C GLN A 71 -16.12 -6.60 13.13
N LYS A 72 -16.85 -7.02 14.15
CA LYS A 72 -18.28 -6.75 14.28
C LYS A 72 -18.49 -5.24 14.20
N ALA A 73 -19.34 -4.84 13.27
CA ALA A 73 -19.95 -3.53 13.23
C ALA A 73 -20.44 -3.15 14.63
N ARG A 74 -19.99 -1.99 15.11
CA ARG A 74 -20.62 -1.31 16.24
C ARG A 74 -22.02 -0.88 15.79
N LYS A 75 -23.04 -1.34 16.49
CA LYS A 75 -24.29 -0.63 16.68
C LYS A 75 -24.65 -0.71 18.16
#